data_AF-A0AAV2APG2-F1
#
_entry.id   AF-A0AAV2APG2-F1
#
_cell.length_a   1.000
_cell.length_b   1.000
_cell.length_c   1.000
_cell.angle_alpha   90.00
_cell.angle_beta   90.00
_cell.angle_gamma   90.00
#
_symmetry.space_group_name_H-M   'P 1'
#
loop_
_entity.id
_entity.type
_entity.pdbx_description
1 polymer ?
#
loop_
_entity_poly.entity_id
_entity_poly.type
_entity_poly.pdbx_seq_one_letter_code
_entity_poly.pdbx_strand_id
1 'polypeptide(L)'
;MPKGMDELLNPIDTTGSNPNRDSPCLVLEFERFSSTVVFPTMAEIEEYANFVSKLDVQEESKRMPSDAQSEFETLKEIIEKDPLSEISEQEKELLWRLRRECMAIPDSLPKLLEAVKWNSRDDVAQMYMLFKEWPQVSPEVALELLDCKYADKVVRDHAVLWLNSGLTDDLMSQYLLQLVQVIKYESYYDNNLAKLLLRRALSNRKIGHFFFWHLKSEMHDPSVAVRFGLMLEAYCRGVGSHLKSIVRQVEALEKLTKLTDTLKARKDETQKERLKFLYEQVQQADYLEALQNFPSPLNNNHVLGNLIVEDCKILDSAKRPLWLVWLNPDPMAECLFKYNSIIFKNGDDLRQDMLTLQVIRIMDSIWQNEGLDMRMMPYACLATGKDVGMIEVVRNAKTVMNIQRKGGRMAAFQVDSTQLHKYIKEKNKGNRYDQAIETFTQSCAGYCVATFILGIGDRNPDNIMVNEEGQIFHIDFGHFLGHFKKKFGINRERVPFVLTEDFLYVIAKGAENPKKSKEFQSFMQLCGKAYLMLRRHANLLITLFIMMLSTGIPELQSMNDIGYLRKTLQVEKTEEEALEYFQNQFFEAYGGAWTTKLDWFFHSVKHL
;
A
#
# COMPACT_ATOMS: atom_id res chain seq x y z
N MET A 1 17.97 20.85 1.53
CA MET A 1 16.73 20.65 0.77
C MET A 1 16.51 19.16 0.63
N PRO A 2 15.41 18.59 1.13
CA PRO A 2 14.97 17.27 0.69
C PRO A 2 14.96 17.21 -0.84
N LYS A 3 15.27 16.06 -1.43
CA LYS A 3 15.24 15.92 -2.90
C LYS A 3 13.84 16.23 -3.41
N GLY A 4 13.72 17.11 -4.40
CA GLY A 4 12.45 17.40 -5.08
C GLY A 4 11.59 18.51 -4.45
N MET A 5 12.07 19.21 -3.41
CA MET A 5 11.39 20.41 -2.92
C MET A 5 12.00 21.66 -3.55
N ASP A 6 11.20 22.31 -4.43
CA ASP A 6 11.51 23.62 -5.01
C ASP A 6 11.30 24.76 -3.98
N GLU A 7 10.61 24.49 -2.87
CA GLU A 7 10.32 25.44 -1.80
C GLU A 7 11.40 25.46 -0.71
N LEU A 8 11.72 26.66 -0.19
CA LEU A 8 12.73 26.88 0.86
C LEU A 8 12.38 26.23 2.21
N LEU A 9 11.10 25.94 2.46
CA LEU A 9 10.57 25.37 3.69
C LEU A 9 9.94 24.00 3.41
N ASN A 10 9.91 23.13 4.42
CA ASN A 10 9.28 21.80 4.34
C ASN A 10 8.16 21.69 5.38
N PRO A 11 6.89 21.98 5.01
CA PRO A 11 5.77 21.98 5.95
C PRO A 11 5.15 20.60 6.21
N ILE A 12 5.51 19.55 5.45
CA ILE A 12 4.86 18.23 5.51
C ILE A 12 5.53 17.27 6.50
N ASP A 13 6.80 17.52 6.82
CA ASP A 13 7.62 16.61 7.63
C ASP A 13 7.32 16.72 9.14
N THR A 14 7.88 15.79 9.90
CA THR A 14 7.75 15.68 11.35
C THR A 14 8.12 16.98 12.08
N THR A 15 7.26 17.39 13.01
CA THR A 15 7.52 18.55 13.87
C THR A 15 8.36 18.13 15.08
N GLY A 16 9.42 18.90 15.38
CA GLY A 16 10.27 18.66 16.54
C GLY A 16 11.71 19.11 16.35
N SER A 17 12.48 19.09 17.44
CA SER A 17 13.92 19.29 17.39
C SER A 17 14.61 18.02 16.90
N ASN A 18 15.67 18.17 16.11
CA ASN A 18 16.55 17.06 15.77
C ASN A 18 17.14 16.47 17.07
N PRO A 19 17.03 15.16 17.34
CA PRO A 19 17.60 14.54 18.53
C PRO A 19 19.13 14.56 18.54
N ASN A 20 19.77 14.70 17.36
CA ASN A 20 21.21 14.87 17.27
C ASN A 20 21.63 16.30 17.67
N ARG A 21 22.25 16.44 18.84
CA ARG A 21 22.74 17.73 19.36
C ARG A 21 23.94 18.30 18.60
N ASP A 22 24.59 17.50 17.77
CA ASP A 22 25.69 17.95 16.90
C ASP A 22 25.20 18.49 15.53
N SER A 23 23.88 18.64 15.38
CA SER A 23 23.26 19.24 14.19
C SER A 23 23.12 20.76 14.31
N PRO A 24 22.89 21.50 13.20
CA PRO A 24 22.63 22.94 13.25
C PRO A 24 21.49 23.28 14.22
N CYS A 25 21.78 24.16 15.17
CA CYS A 25 20.84 24.57 16.21
C CYS A 25 20.38 26.02 15.94
N LEU A 26 19.07 26.20 15.82
CA LEU A 26 18.44 27.52 15.74
C LEU A 26 17.91 27.89 17.13
N VAL A 27 18.38 29.03 17.66
CA VAL A 27 17.86 29.59 18.92
C VAL A 27 16.73 30.55 18.58
N LEU A 28 15.57 30.34 19.20
CA LEU A 28 14.36 31.13 19.00
C LEU A 28 13.95 31.76 20.33
N GLU A 29 13.47 33.01 20.28
CA GLU A 29 12.79 33.68 21.38
C GLU A 29 11.41 34.15 20.89
N PHE A 30 10.36 33.77 21.62
CA PHE A 30 8.99 34.18 21.33
C PHE A 30 8.59 35.38 22.20
N GLU A 31 7.58 36.13 21.76
CA GLU A 31 7.02 37.23 22.53
C GLU A 31 6.51 36.75 23.90
N ARG A 32 6.69 37.58 24.92
CA ARG A 32 6.23 37.33 26.29
C ARG A 32 5.15 38.32 26.66
N PHE A 33 4.03 37.81 27.16
CA PHE A 33 2.90 38.61 27.62
C PHE A 33 2.86 38.66 29.15
N SER A 34 2.01 39.52 29.71
CA SER A 34 1.85 39.71 31.16
C SER A 34 1.30 38.47 31.88
N SER A 35 0.74 37.51 31.14
CA SER A 35 0.21 36.25 31.63
C SER A 35 0.45 35.14 30.60
N THR A 36 0.33 33.89 31.02
CA THR A 36 0.42 32.74 30.12
C THR A 36 -0.74 32.78 29.13
N VAL A 37 -0.42 32.86 27.84
CA VAL A 37 -1.42 32.79 26.76
C VAL A 37 -1.74 31.32 26.50
N VAL A 38 -3.03 30.98 26.55
CA VAL A 38 -3.54 29.64 26.28
C VAL A 38 -4.58 29.70 25.15
N PHE A 39 -4.72 28.61 24.41
CA PHE A 39 -5.79 28.50 23.41
C PHE A 39 -7.16 28.50 24.11
N PRO A 40 -8.19 29.17 23.54
CA PRO A 40 -9.52 29.22 24.14
C PRO A 40 -10.15 27.85 24.37
N THR A 41 -10.97 27.73 25.41
CA THR A 41 -11.79 26.55 25.65
C THR A 41 -12.94 26.47 24.65
N MET A 42 -13.49 25.27 24.42
CA MET A 42 -14.63 25.12 23.50
C MET A 42 -15.84 25.98 23.93
N ALA A 43 -16.09 26.15 25.23
CA ALA A 43 -17.17 27.01 25.71
C ALA A 43 -16.98 28.49 25.31
N GLU A 44 -15.76 29.02 25.38
CA GLU A 44 -15.43 30.39 24.94
C GLU A 44 -15.53 30.52 23.41
N ILE A 45 -15.10 29.50 22.67
CA ILE A 45 -15.23 29.48 21.20
C ILE A 45 -16.71 29.48 20.80
N GLU A 46 -17.55 28.71 21.49
CA GLU A 46 -18.99 28.67 21.26
C GLU A 46 -19.67 30.01 21.54
N GLU A 47 -19.32 30.66 22.64
CA GLU A 47 -19.83 32.00 22.96
C GLU A 47 -19.45 32.99 21.86
N TYR A 48 -18.19 32.95 21.41
CA TYR A 48 -17.70 33.79 20.33
C TYR A 48 -18.40 33.49 18.99
N ALA A 49 -18.56 32.22 18.63
CA ALA A 49 -19.25 31.81 17.40
C ALA A 49 -20.70 32.30 17.39
N ASN A 50 -21.42 32.18 18.51
CA ASN A 50 -22.78 32.69 18.65
C ASN A 50 -22.86 34.22 18.49
N PHE A 51 -21.83 34.95 18.93
CA PHE A 51 -21.73 36.38 18.70
C PHE A 51 -21.53 36.69 17.20
N VAL A 52 -20.62 35.97 16.52
CA VAL A 52 -20.38 36.13 15.07
C VAL A 52 -21.65 35.82 14.26
N SER A 53 -22.36 34.74 14.56
CA SER A 53 -23.59 34.37 13.83
C SER A 53 -24.67 35.46 13.92
N LYS A 54 -24.74 36.22 15.03
CA LYS A 54 -25.68 37.35 15.16
C LYS A 54 -25.32 38.51 14.25
N LEU A 55 -24.04 38.70 13.93
CA LEU A 55 -23.58 39.71 13.00
C LEU A 55 -23.86 39.29 11.55
N ASP A 56 -23.61 38.02 11.20
CA ASP A 56 -23.82 37.48 9.85
C ASP A 56 -25.29 37.57 9.40
N VAL A 57 -26.24 37.29 10.28
CA VAL A 57 -27.69 37.39 9.98
C VAL A 57 -28.07 38.81 9.53
N GLN A 58 -27.37 39.84 10.02
CA GLN A 58 -27.60 41.23 9.60
C GLN A 58 -27.03 41.52 8.20
N GLU A 59 -26.01 40.80 7.76
CA GLU A 59 -25.43 40.93 6.43
C GLU A 59 -26.14 40.09 5.37
N GLU A 60 -26.56 38.87 5.68
CA GLU A 60 -27.28 37.98 4.75
C GLU A 60 -28.61 38.57 4.27
N SER A 61 -29.28 39.35 5.13
CA SER A 61 -30.51 40.09 4.79
C SER A 61 -30.35 41.12 3.64
N LYS A 62 -29.11 41.42 3.22
CA LYS A 62 -28.79 42.36 2.14
C LYS A 62 -28.40 41.69 0.82
N ARG A 63 -28.33 40.35 0.76
CA ARG A 63 -27.91 39.63 -0.46
C ARG A 63 -29.11 39.37 -1.37
N MET A 64 -28.90 39.59 -2.67
CA MET A 64 -29.90 39.28 -3.69
C MET A 64 -30.13 37.76 -3.80
N PRO A 65 -31.34 37.31 -4.17
CA PRO A 65 -31.60 35.89 -4.41
C PRO A 65 -30.73 35.40 -5.59
N SER A 66 -29.86 34.43 -5.32
CA SER A 66 -29.14 33.67 -6.33
C SER A 66 -30.04 32.58 -6.93
N ASP A 67 -29.65 32.04 -8.09
CA ASP A 67 -30.26 30.84 -8.64
C ASP A 67 -29.80 29.61 -7.82
N ALA A 68 -30.57 29.30 -6.76
CA ALA A 68 -30.26 28.23 -5.82
C ALA A 68 -30.08 26.85 -6.47
N GLN A 69 -30.73 26.62 -7.62
CA GLN A 69 -30.62 25.35 -8.34
C GLN A 69 -29.24 25.22 -9.02
N SER A 70 -28.80 26.27 -9.72
CA SER A 70 -27.49 26.30 -10.37
C SER A 70 -26.35 26.18 -9.34
N GLU A 71 -26.47 26.83 -8.19
CA GLU A 71 -25.45 26.78 -7.14
C GLU A 71 -25.33 25.38 -6.50
N PHE A 72 -26.46 24.68 -6.35
CA PHE A 72 -26.48 23.33 -5.82
C PHE A 72 -25.90 22.30 -6.82
N GLU A 73 -26.09 22.52 -8.12
CA GLU A 73 -25.44 21.72 -9.17
C GLU A 73 -23.93 21.91 -9.15
N THR A 74 -23.44 23.15 -9.09
CA THR A 74 -22.01 23.43 -8.94
C THR A 74 -21.44 22.85 -7.64
N LEU A 75 -22.18 22.90 -6.53
CA LEU A 75 -21.76 22.26 -5.27
C LEU A 75 -21.50 20.76 -5.45
N LYS A 76 -22.37 20.05 -6.16
CA LYS A 76 -22.17 18.61 -6.43
C LYS A 76 -20.93 18.35 -7.26
N GLU A 77 -20.71 19.14 -8.31
CA GLU A 77 -19.51 19.04 -9.16
C GLU A 77 -18.22 19.24 -8.34
N ILE A 78 -18.22 20.18 -7.39
CA ILE A 78 -17.07 20.42 -6.50
C ILE A 78 -16.83 19.22 -5.57
N ILE A 79 -17.90 18.64 -5.01
CA ILE A 79 -17.81 17.50 -4.07
C ILE A 79 -17.24 16.26 -4.75
N GLU A 80 -17.54 16.05 -6.03
CA GLU A 80 -17.05 14.90 -6.81
C GLU A 80 -15.56 14.98 -7.15
N LYS A 81 -14.91 16.15 -6.99
CA LYS A 81 -13.48 16.32 -7.24
C LYS A 81 -12.63 15.44 -6.32
N ASP A 82 -11.57 14.85 -6.89
CA ASP A 82 -10.65 13.99 -6.14
C ASP A 82 -9.83 14.77 -5.09
N PRO A 83 -9.22 14.10 -4.09
CA PRO A 83 -8.49 14.78 -3.01
C PRO A 83 -7.29 15.61 -3.45
N LEU A 84 -6.77 15.47 -4.67
CA LEU A 84 -5.65 16.26 -5.19
C LEU A 84 -6.08 17.36 -6.17
N SER A 85 -7.38 17.45 -6.47
CA SER A 85 -7.90 18.55 -7.28
C SER A 85 -7.81 19.87 -6.54
N GLU A 86 -7.37 20.93 -7.24
CA GLU A 86 -7.41 22.28 -6.70
C GLU A 86 -8.84 22.83 -6.67
N ILE A 87 -9.21 23.46 -5.56
CA ILE A 87 -10.46 24.19 -5.42
C ILE A 87 -10.17 25.67 -5.60
N SER A 88 -10.81 26.30 -6.58
CA SER A 88 -10.66 27.73 -6.86
C SER A 88 -11.24 28.59 -5.72
N GLU A 89 -10.80 29.84 -5.61
CA GLU A 89 -11.31 30.74 -4.57
C GLU A 89 -12.82 31.01 -4.70
N GLN A 90 -13.37 31.04 -5.93
CA GLN A 90 -14.82 31.16 -6.13
C GLN A 90 -15.58 29.93 -5.62
N GLU A 91 -15.03 28.74 -5.83
CA GLU A 91 -15.61 27.49 -5.33
C GLU A 91 -15.53 27.42 -3.80
N LYS A 92 -14.43 27.89 -3.19
CA LYS A 92 -14.31 28.01 -1.73
C LYS A 92 -15.33 28.98 -1.15
N GLU A 93 -15.51 30.15 -1.76
CA GLU A 93 -16.53 31.11 -1.34
C GLU A 93 -17.95 30.51 -1.44
N LEU A 94 -18.23 29.74 -2.48
CA LEU A 94 -19.49 29.01 -2.64
C LEU A 94 -19.67 27.95 -1.55
N LEU A 95 -18.68 27.08 -1.33
CA LEU A 95 -18.69 26.05 -0.28
C LEU A 95 -18.93 26.64 1.10
N TRP A 96 -18.21 27.72 1.43
CA TRP A 96 -18.34 28.38 2.74
C TRP A 96 -19.71 29.04 2.90
N ARG A 97 -20.25 29.64 1.84
CA ARG A 97 -21.61 30.20 1.85
C ARG A 97 -22.65 29.11 2.05
N LEU A 98 -22.52 27.98 1.37
CA LEU A 98 -23.43 26.84 1.41
C LEU A 98 -23.06 25.78 2.47
N ARG A 99 -22.30 26.17 3.51
CA ARG A 99 -21.74 25.25 4.52
C ARG A 99 -22.79 24.44 5.29
N ARG A 100 -24.03 24.95 5.40
CA ARG A 100 -25.15 24.23 6.03
C ARG A 100 -25.75 23.19 5.10
N GLU A 101 -25.84 23.50 3.81
CA GLU A 101 -26.27 22.57 2.76
C GLU A 101 -25.25 21.43 2.60
N CYS A 102 -23.95 21.71 2.77
CA CYS A 102 -22.90 20.70 2.82
C CYS A 102 -23.16 19.64 3.92
N MET A 103 -23.79 19.98 5.04
CA MET A 103 -24.12 19.00 6.09
C MET A 103 -25.14 17.94 5.63
N ALA A 104 -25.96 18.25 4.63
CA ALA A 104 -26.87 17.27 4.02
C ALA A 104 -26.12 16.23 3.17
N ILE A 105 -24.85 16.49 2.84
CA ILE A 105 -23.94 15.60 2.12
C ILE A 105 -22.68 15.44 2.99
N PRO A 106 -22.70 14.61 4.05
CA PRO A 106 -21.66 14.61 5.09
C PRO A 106 -20.23 14.43 4.54
N ASP A 107 -20.10 13.65 3.47
CA ASP A 107 -18.83 13.36 2.79
C ASP A 107 -18.26 14.55 1.99
N SER A 108 -18.98 15.68 1.92
CA SER A 108 -18.47 16.96 1.39
C SER A 108 -17.47 17.66 2.31
N LEU A 109 -17.35 17.21 3.57
CA LEU A 109 -16.56 17.86 4.61
C LEU A 109 -15.11 18.18 4.22
N PRO A 110 -14.34 17.29 3.56
CA PRO A 110 -12.96 17.60 3.16
C PRO A 110 -12.88 18.86 2.30
N LYS A 111 -13.78 18.99 1.32
CA LYS A 111 -13.86 20.16 0.42
C LYS A 111 -14.25 21.42 1.18
N LEU A 112 -15.20 21.32 2.11
CA LEU A 112 -15.58 22.45 2.97
C LEU A 112 -14.41 22.91 3.86
N LEU A 113 -13.62 21.99 4.40
CA LEU A 113 -12.46 22.32 5.24
C LEU A 113 -11.34 23.03 4.45
N GLU A 114 -11.19 22.74 3.16
CA GLU A 114 -10.30 23.48 2.26
C GLU A 114 -10.80 24.91 1.97
N ALA A 115 -12.10 25.17 2.15
CA ALA A 115 -12.69 26.49 2.02
C ALA A 115 -12.60 27.35 3.29
N VAL A 116 -12.31 26.74 4.45
CA VAL A 116 -12.17 27.45 5.73
C VAL A 116 -10.92 28.35 5.70
N LYS A 117 -11.09 29.63 6.02
CA LYS A 117 -9.96 30.53 6.24
C LYS A 117 -9.38 30.31 7.63
N TRP A 118 -8.43 29.39 7.77
CA TRP A 118 -7.80 29.03 9.05
C TRP A 118 -7.04 30.17 9.75
N ASN A 119 -6.77 31.28 9.04
CA ASN A 119 -6.24 32.52 9.62
C ASN A 119 -7.32 33.48 10.16
N SER A 120 -8.61 33.17 9.96
CA SER A 120 -9.78 33.90 10.49
C SER A 120 -10.34 33.15 11.69
N ARG A 121 -10.28 33.75 12.88
CA ARG A 121 -10.89 33.15 14.08
C ARG A 121 -12.42 33.05 13.98
N ASP A 122 -13.04 33.89 13.15
CA ASP A 122 -14.49 33.92 12.94
C ASP A 122 -14.92 32.66 12.19
N ASP A 123 -14.25 32.37 11.07
CA ASP A 123 -14.49 31.18 10.24
C ASP A 123 -14.19 29.89 11.02
N VAL A 124 -13.06 29.84 11.72
CA VAL A 124 -12.69 28.66 12.54
C VAL A 124 -13.73 28.39 13.64
N ALA A 125 -14.19 29.44 14.34
CA ALA A 125 -15.22 29.29 15.37
C ALA A 125 -16.55 28.80 14.79
N GLN A 126 -16.98 29.32 13.62
CA GLN A 126 -18.18 28.82 12.93
C GLN A 126 -18.02 27.37 12.48
N MET A 127 -16.85 26.98 11.95
CA MET A 127 -16.60 25.59 11.54
C MET A 127 -16.65 24.63 12.73
N TYR A 128 -16.11 25.02 13.88
CA TYR A 128 -16.19 24.22 15.10
C TYR A 128 -17.63 24.04 15.58
N MET A 129 -18.51 25.02 15.38
CA MET A 129 -19.93 24.86 15.64
C MET A 129 -20.58 23.84 14.70
N LEU A 130 -20.24 23.87 13.40
CA LEU A 130 -20.73 22.88 12.44
C LEU A 130 -20.32 21.46 12.84
N PHE A 131 -19.08 21.25 13.33
CA PHE A 131 -18.61 19.94 13.76
C PHE A 131 -19.47 19.29 14.84
N LYS A 132 -20.03 20.09 15.77
CA LYS A 132 -20.90 19.58 16.84
C LYS A 132 -22.17 18.93 16.32
N GLU A 133 -22.62 19.37 15.15
CA GLU A 133 -23.85 18.93 14.50
C GLU A 133 -23.57 18.11 13.21
N TRP A 134 -22.29 17.94 12.84
CA TRP A 134 -21.90 17.30 11.59
C TRP A 134 -22.26 15.81 11.63
N PRO A 135 -23.01 15.29 10.64
CA PRO A 135 -23.37 13.87 10.61
C PRO A 135 -22.13 12.98 10.42
N GLN A 136 -22.26 11.69 10.77
CA GLN A 136 -21.18 10.74 10.53
C GLN A 136 -20.83 10.65 9.04
N VAL A 137 -19.54 10.75 8.73
CA VAL A 137 -18.99 10.58 7.38
C VAL A 137 -18.60 9.11 7.12
N SER A 138 -18.38 8.77 5.86
CA SER A 138 -17.86 7.45 5.47
C SER A 138 -16.45 7.19 6.02
N PRO A 139 -16.06 5.91 6.26
CA PRO A 139 -14.71 5.56 6.69
C PRO A 139 -13.62 6.09 5.76
N GLU A 140 -13.87 6.13 4.45
CA GLU A 140 -12.96 6.64 3.43
C GLU A 140 -12.68 8.14 3.64
N VAL A 141 -13.72 8.94 3.86
CA VAL A 141 -13.58 10.37 4.18
C VAL A 141 -12.89 10.56 5.53
N ALA A 142 -13.23 9.76 6.54
CA ALA A 142 -12.57 9.85 7.84
C ALA A 142 -11.06 9.50 7.77
N LEU A 143 -10.62 8.66 6.83
CA LEU A 143 -9.20 8.41 6.56
C LEU A 143 -8.53 9.63 5.90
N GLU A 144 -9.20 10.29 4.95
CA GLU A 144 -8.71 11.52 4.30
C GLU A 144 -8.43 12.62 5.32
N LEU A 145 -9.33 12.80 6.28
CA LEU A 145 -9.21 13.79 7.36
C LEU A 145 -8.06 13.53 8.35
N LEU A 146 -7.30 12.43 8.19
CA LEU A 146 -6.09 12.13 8.95
C LEU A 146 -4.79 12.31 8.15
N ASP A 147 -4.85 12.79 6.92
CA ASP A 147 -3.65 13.05 6.14
C ASP A 147 -2.93 14.36 6.54
N CYS A 148 -1.90 14.74 5.80
CA CYS A 148 -1.11 15.94 6.09
C CYS A 148 -1.82 17.28 5.80
N LYS A 149 -2.95 17.28 5.08
CA LYS A 149 -3.73 18.50 4.81
C LYS A 149 -4.50 18.98 6.03
N TYR A 150 -4.86 18.07 6.94
CA TYR A 150 -5.72 18.33 8.08
C TYR A 150 -4.93 18.23 9.39
N ALA A 151 -4.40 19.36 9.86
CA ALA A 151 -3.65 19.45 11.12
C ALA A 151 -4.52 19.83 12.33
N ASP A 152 -5.72 20.35 12.10
CA ASP A 152 -6.60 20.84 13.16
C ASP A 152 -7.06 19.71 14.10
N LYS A 153 -6.99 19.98 15.41
CA LYS A 153 -7.30 18.99 16.44
C LYS A 153 -8.77 18.58 16.44
N VAL A 154 -9.70 19.51 16.21
CA VAL A 154 -11.14 19.21 16.23
C VAL A 154 -11.50 18.36 15.02
N VAL A 155 -10.94 18.67 13.84
CA VAL A 155 -11.08 17.84 12.63
C VAL A 155 -10.61 16.40 12.89
N ARG A 156 -9.37 16.24 13.37
CA ARG A 156 -8.79 14.91 13.63
C ARG A 156 -9.52 14.14 14.72
N ASP A 157 -9.99 14.81 15.78
CA ASP A 157 -10.76 14.16 16.84
C ASP A 157 -12.08 13.57 16.31
N HIS A 158 -12.77 14.29 15.42
CA HIS A 158 -13.99 13.79 14.77
C HIS A 158 -13.68 12.66 13.78
N ALA A 159 -12.62 12.80 12.99
CA ALA A 159 -12.16 11.72 12.11
C ALA A 159 -11.92 10.43 12.91
N VAL A 160 -11.17 10.48 14.01
CA VAL A 160 -10.94 9.33 14.89
C VAL A 160 -12.23 8.79 15.51
N LEU A 161 -13.18 9.66 15.89
CA LEU A 161 -14.48 9.26 16.41
C LEU A 161 -15.26 8.44 15.37
N TRP A 162 -15.34 8.92 14.13
CA TRP A 162 -16.03 8.25 13.02
C TRP A 162 -15.33 6.98 12.59
N LEU A 163 -13.99 6.95 12.60
CA LEU A 163 -13.24 5.70 12.39
C LEU A 163 -13.56 4.69 13.50
N ASN A 164 -13.63 5.13 14.75
CA ASN A 164 -13.93 4.24 15.86
C ASN A 164 -15.33 3.60 15.78
N SER A 165 -16.34 4.34 15.31
CA SER A 165 -17.70 3.83 15.13
C SER A 165 -17.91 3.11 13.80
N GLY A 166 -17.23 3.54 12.73
CA GLY A 166 -17.44 3.09 11.35
C GLY A 166 -16.52 1.94 10.88
N LEU A 167 -15.33 1.76 11.47
CA LEU A 167 -14.40 0.69 11.07
C LEU A 167 -14.57 -0.57 11.90
N THR A 168 -14.88 -1.67 11.21
CA THR A 168 -14.71 -3.03 11.72
C THR A 168 -13.23 -3.36 11.93
N ASP A 169 -12.93 -4.39 12.72
CA ASP A 169 -11.55 -4.85 12.93
C ASP A 169 -10.88 -5.38 11.64
N ASP A 170 -11.67 -5.87 10.68
CA ASP A 170 -11.15 -6.35 9.40
C ASP A 170 -10.69 -5.19 8.51
N LEU A 171 -11.53 -4.16 8.34
CA LEU A 171 -11.15 -2.94 7.62
C LEU A 171 -10.03 -2.18 8.34
N MET A 172 -10.08 -2.13 9.68
CA MET A 172 -9.01 -1.58 10.50
C MET A 172 -7.67 -2.29 10.23
N SER A 173 -7.67 -3.62 10.12
CA SER A 173 -6.47 -4.39 9.75
C SER A 173 -6.01 -4.07 8.32
N GLN A 174 -6.95 -3.80 7.42
CA GLN A 174 -6.68 -3.49 6.02
C GLN A 174 -6.01 -2.13 5.84
N TYR A 175 -6.35 -1.13 6.65
CA TYR A 175 -5.78 0.24 6.61
C TYR A 175 -4.73 0.51 7.70
N LEU A 176 -4.37 -0.50 8.50
CA LEU A 176 -3.49 -0.33 9.66
C LEU A 176 -2.14 0.28 9.30
N LEU A 177 -1.60 -0.05 8.11
CA LEU A 177 -0.33 0.51 7.66
C LEU A 177 -0.40 2.03 7.58
N GLN A 178 -1.38 2.57 6.85
CA GLN A 178 -1.60 4.02 6.70
C GLN A 178 -1.90 4.66 8.05
N LEU A 179 -2.75 4.03 8.86
CA LEU A 179 -3.12 4.54 10.19
C LEU A 179 -1.92 4.68 11.12
N VAL A 180 -0.93 3.79 11.04
CA VAL A 180 0.33 3.93 11.77
C VAL A 180 1.19 5.08 11.22
N GLN A 181 1.20 5.29 9.90
CA GLN A 181 1.97 6.38 9.30
C GLN A 181 1.43 7.76 9.63
N VAL A 182 0.11 7.94 9.67
CA VAL A 182 -0.49 9.26 9.96
C VAL A 182 -0.31 9.71 11.42
N ILE A 183 0.11 8.83 12.33
CA ILE A 183 0.54 9.22 13.68
C ILE A 183 1.76 10.17 13.62
N LYS A 184 2.54 10.11 12.54
CA LYS A 184 3.68 11.01 12.32
C LYS A 184 3.25 12.48 12.10
N TYR A 185 2.01 12.69 11.64
CA TYR A 185 1.42 14.03 11.46
C TYR A 185 0.79 14.59 12.74
N GLU A 186 0.60 13.76 13.78
CA GLU A 186 0.02 14.22 15.04
C GLU A 186 0.97 15.16 15.78
N SER A 187 0.52 16.37 16.11
CA SER A 187 1.37 17.37 16.79
C SER A 187 1.83 16.94 18.18
N TYR A 188 1.05 16.12 18.87
CA TYR A 188 1.31 15.68 20.24
C TYR A 188 1.41 14.16 20.34
N TYR A 189 2.12 13.67 21.36
CA TYR A 189 2.21 12.23 21.65
C TYR A 189 0.88 11.67 22.15
N ASP A 190 0.20 12.40 23.04
CA ASP A 190 -1.11 12.02 23.54
C ASP A 190 -2.21 12.58 22.64
N ASN A 191 -2.76 11.74 21.78
CA ASN A 191 -3.83 12.09 20.85
C ASN A 191 -4.82 10.94 20.71
N ASN A 192 -6.01 11.23 20.17
CA ASN A 192 -7.09 10.26 20.08
C ASN A 192 -6.78 9.12 19.10
N LEU A 193 -6.04 9.39 18.02
CA LEU A 193 -5.64 8.36 17.07
C LEU A 193 -4.74 7.32 17.75
N ALA A 194 -3.67 7.74 18.43
CA ALA A 194 -2.78 6.86 19.15
C ALA A 194 -3.53 6.01 20.20
N LYS A 195 -4.47 6.62 20.93
CA LYS A 195 -5.35 5.90 21.88
C LYS A 195 -6.23 4.88 21.19
N LEU A 196 -6.85 5.22 20.05
CA LEU A 196 -7.67 4.30 19.27
C LEU A 196 -6.85 3.09 18.80
N LEU A 197 -5.69 3.33 18.20
CA LEU A 197 -4.80 2.29 17.69
C LEU A 197 -4.31 1.37 18.81
N LEU A 198 -3.85 1.93 19.94
CA LEU A 198 -3.44 1.14 21.10
C LEU A 198 -4.59 0.29 21.66
N ARG A 199 -5.78 0.86 21.80
CA ARG A 199 -6.96 0.14 22.29
C ARG A 199 -7.35 -1.02 21.35
N ARG A 200 -7.40 -0.78 20.04
CA ARG A 200 -7.68 -1.82 19.03
C ARG A 200 -6.59 -2.90 19.01
N ALA A 201 -5.32 -2.50 19.06
CA ALA A 201 -4.17 -3.41 19.12
C ALA A 201 -4.18 -4.30 20.37
N LEU A 202 -4.54 -3.77 21.53
CA LEU A 202 -4.65 -4.53 22.78
C LEU A 202 -5.88 -5.43 22.84
N SER A 203 -6.94 -5.08 22.11
CA SER A 203 -8.21 -5.84 22.08
C SER A 203 -8.20 -6.95 21.03
N ASN A 204 -7.43 -6.80 19.95
CA ASN A 204 -7.35 -7.76 18.85
C ASN A 204 -5.90 -8.13 18.56
N ARG A 205 -5.55 -9.41 18.80
CA ARG A 205 -4.17 -9.91 18.66
C ARG A 205 -3.61 -9.81 17.24
N LYS A 206 -4.46 -9.92 16.21
CA LYS A 206 -4.03 -9.81 14.82
C LYS A 206 -3.63 -8.36 14.52
N ILE A 207 -4.44 -7.39 14.95
CA ILE A 207 -4.13 -5.96 14.83
C ILE A 207 -2.89 -5.63 15.65
N GLY A 208 -2.83 -6.07 16.92
CA GLY A 208 -1.70 -5.82 17.81
C GLY A 208 -0.37 -6.36 17.29
N HIS A 209 -0.38 -7.54 16.67
CA HIS A 209 0.79 -8.13 16.03
C HIS A 209 1.37 -7.24 14.92
N PHE A 210 0.53 -6.81 13.97
CA PHE A 210 1.00 -5.93 12.88
C PHE A 210 1.30 -4.51 13.37
N PHE A 211 0.53 -3.99 14.33
CA PHE A 211 0.82 -2.71 14.99
C PHE A 211 2.22 -2.70 15.61
N PHE A 212 2.59 -3.76 16.33
CA PHE A 212 3.94 -3.91 16.86
C PHE A 212 5.00 -3.86 15.75
N TRP A 213 4.83 -4.65 14.68
CA TRP A 213 5.84 -4.73 13.62
C TRP A 213 5.95 -3.45 12.80
N HIS A 214 4.84 -2.77 12.50
CA HIS A 214 4.86 -1.48 11.78
C HIS A 214 5.56 -0.39 12.58
N LEU A 215 5.37 -0.31 13.90
CA LEU A 215 6.12 0.62 14.75
C LEU A 215 7.60 0.19 14.86
N LYS A 216 7.85 -1.10 15.13
CA LYS A 216 9.20 -1.63 15.37
C LYS A 216 10.11 -1.51 14.15
N SER A 217 9.57 -1.64 12.93
CA SER A 217 10.35 -1.55 11.70
C SER A 217 10.98 -0.17 11.50
N GLU A 218 10.37 0.87 12.05
CA GLU A 218 10.78 2.27 11.86
C GLU A 218 11.50 2.87 13.07
N MET A 219 11.72 2.11 14.14
CA MET A 219 12.46 2.55 15.34
C MET A 219 13.91 2.99 15.08
N HIS A 220 14.44 2.68 13.89
CA HIS A 220 15.77 3.11 13.47
C HIS A 220 15.81 4.58 13.00
N ASP A 221 14.65 5.18 12.70
CA ASP A 221 14.53 6.58 12.31
C ASP A 221 14.44 7.47 13.56
N PRO A 222 15.43 8.35 13.80
CA PRO A 222 15.43 9.24 14.96
C PRO A 222 14.23 10.19 15.02
N SER A 223 13.61 10.54 13.88
CA SER A 223 12.49 11.48 13.82
C SER A 223 11.23 10.95 14.53
N VAL A 224 11.05 9.63 14.54
CA VAL A 224 9.86 8.96 15.10
C VAL A 224 10.16 8.02 16.26
N ALA A 225 11.44 7.72 16.52
CA ALA A 225 11.87 6.75 17.54
C ALA A 225 11.26 7.00 18.93
N VAL A 226 11.15 8.26 19.37
CA VAL A 226 10.54 8.58 20.67
C VAL A 226 9.05 8.28 20.66
N ARG A 227 8.32 8.75 19.64
CA ARG A 227 6.87 8.56 19.50
C ARG A 227 6.51 7.08 19.42
N PHE A 228 7.14 6.36 18.48
CA PHE A 228 6.88 4.93 18.28
C PHE A 228 7.39 4.10 19.45
N GLY A 229 8.49 4.49 20.10
CA GLY A 229 9.02 3.86 21.30
C GLY A 229 8.04 3.90 22.48
N LEU A 230 7.44 5.08 22.75
CA LEU A 230 6.43 5.23 23.81
C LEU A 230 5.17 4.39 23.52
N MET A 231 4.74 4.34 22.26
CA MET A 231 3.58 3.52 21.87
C MET A 231 3.87 2.02 21.97
N LEU A 232 5.06 1.58 21.54
CA LEU A 232 5.51 0.20 21.70
C LEU A 232 5.61 -0.19 23.16
N GLU A 233 6.15 0.69 24.02
CA GLU A 233 6.21 0.45 25.45
C GLU A 233 4.81 0.27 26.05
N ALA A 234 3.87 1.17 25.74
CA ALA A 234 2.48 1.08 26.20
C ALA A 234 1.82 -0.23 25.75
N TYR A 235 2.00 -0.63 24.49
CA TYR A 235 1.49 -1.89 23.96
C TYR A 235 2.11 -3.11 24.66
N CYS A 236 3.43 -3.16 24.77
CA CYS A 236 4.15 -4.27 25.42
C CYS A 236 3.78 -4.44 26.90
N ARG A 237 3.47 -3.33 27.60
CA ARG A 237 2.95 -3.37 28.97
C ARG A 237 1.53 -3.93 29.07
N GLY A 238 0.70 -3.72 28.04
CA GLY A 238 -0.70 -4.16 28.02
C GLY A 238 -0.94 -5.56 27.41
N VAL A 239 -0.05 -6.07 26.57
CA VAL A 239 -0.28 -7.30 25.78
C VAL A 239 -0.22 -8.61 26.61
N GLY A 240 0.29 -8.54 27.83
CA GLY A 240 0.36 -9.66 28.77
C GLY A 240 1.28 -10.80 28.30
N SER A 241 0.83 -12.05 28.42
CA SER A 241 1.65 -13.24 28.15
C SER A 241 2.12 -13.36 26.69
N HIS A 242 1.41 -12.72 25.76
CA HIS A 242 1.76 -12.73 24.34
C HIS A 242 3.08 -12.00 24.05
N LEU A 243 3.56 -11.14 24.95
CA LEU A 243 4.87 -10.50 24.84
C LEU A 243 5.98 -11.53 24.63
N LYS A 244 5.90 -12.70 25.26
CA LYS A 244 6.87 -13.79 25.08
C LYS A 244 6.95 -14.27 23.62
N SER A 245 5.81 -14.38 22.94
CA SER A 245 5.76 -14.77 21.53
C SER A 245 6.43 -13.73 20.63
N ILE A 246 6.20 -12.44 20.91
CA ILE A 246 6.80 -11.33 20.18
C ILE A 246 8.32 -11.29 20.41
N VAL A 247 8.78 -11.46 21.65
CA VAL A 247 10.22 -11.52 21.99
C VAL A 247 10.90 -12.64 21.21
N ARG A 248 10.30 -13.83 21.13
CA ARG A 248 10.86 -14.95 20.35
C ARG A 248 10.94 -14.64 18.86
N GLN A 249 9.97 -13.92 18.29
CA GLN A 249 10.06 -13.45 16.91
C GLN A 249 11.21 -12.46 16.70
N VAL A 250 11.41 -11.52 17.63
CA VAL A 250 12.51 -10.54 17.59
C VAL A 250 13.86 -11.26 17.64
N GLU A 251 14.04 -12.19 18.58
CA GLU A 251 15.27 -13.00 18.71
C GLU A 251 15.56 -13.79 17.42
N ALA A 252 14.53 -14.42 16.82
CA ALA A 252 14.67 -15.14 15.56
C ALA A 252 15.16 -14.22 14.43
N LEU A 253 14.55 -13.03 14.29
CA LEU A 253 14.91 -12.07 13.26
C LEU A 253 16.31 -11.49 13.47
N GLU A 254 16.74 -11.27 14.72
CA GLU A 254 18.11 -10.84 15.03
C GLU A 254 19.15 -11.90 14.63
N LYS A 255 18.88 -13.18 14.91
CA LYS A 255 19.74 -14.29 14.45
C LYS A 255 19.82 -14.36 12.92
N LEU A 256 18.68 -14.25 12.23
CA LEU A 256 18.66 -14.24 10.75
C LEU A 256 19.40 -13.02 10.18
N THR A 257 19.29 -11.86 10.81
CA THR A 257 20.02 -10.65 10.41
C THR A 257 21.53 -10.86 10.54
N LYS A 258 21.99 -11.33 11.71
CA LYS A 258 23.42 -11.62 11.94
C LYS A 258 23.98 -12.67 10.98
N LEU A 259 23.21 -13.72 10.73
CA LEU A 259 23.57 -14.79 9.78
C LEU A 259 23.71 -14.25 8.36
N THR A 260 22.75 -13.46 7.89
CA THR A 260 22.80 -12.86 6.55
C THR A 260 23.93 -11.84 6.41
N ASP A 261 24.21 -11.02 7.42
CA ASP A 261 25.36 -10.11 7.40
C ASP A 261 26.69 -10.85 7.29
N THR A 262 26.83 -11.96 8.01
CA THR A 262 28.01 -12.84 7.92
C THR A 262 28.13 -13.47 6.53
N LEU A 263 27.02 -13.93 5.94
CA LEU A 263 26.99 -14.48 4.58
C LEU A 263 27.32 -13.44 3.50
N LYS A 264 26.95 -12.17 3.70
CA LYS A 264 27.31 -11.06 2.81
C LYS A 264 28.79 -10.68 2.92
N ALA A 265 29.39 -10.81 4.10
CA ALA A 265 30.82 -10.57 4.31
C ALA A 265 31.70 -11.63 3.61
N ARG A 266 31.19 -12.86 3.43
CA ARG A 266 31.85 -13.96 2.71
C ARG A 266 31.71 -13.82 1.18
N LYS A 267 32.29 -12.76 0.61
CA LYS A 267 32.14 -12.43 -0.83
C LYS A 267 32.95 -13.32 -1.77
N ASP A 268 34.08 -13.86 -1.31
CA ASP A 268 34.98 -14.65 -2.16
C ASP A 268 34.64 -16.15 -2.17
N GLU A 269 33.79 -16.60 -1.24
CA GLU A 269 33.35 -18.00 -1.17
C GLU A 269 32.40 -18.37 -2.33
N THR A 270 32.42 -19.64 -2.71
CA THR A 270 31.45 -20.22 -3.64
C THR A 270 30.06 -20.34 -2.99
N GLN A 271 29.00 -20.44 -3.79
CA GLN A 271 27.64 -20.66 -3.27
C GLN A 271 27.56 -21.94 -2.41
N LYS A 272 28.31 -22.98 -2.78
CA LYS A 272 28.38 -24.24 -2.03
C LYS A 272 28.99 -24.06 -0.64
N GLU A 273 30.08 -23.30 -0.52
CA GLU A 273 30.72 -23.00 0.76
C GLU A 273 29.80 -22.18 1.67
N ARG A 274 29.12 -21.17 1.12
CA ARG A 274 28.13 -20.38 1.86
C ARG A 274 26.95 -21.21 2.34
N LEU A 275 26.45 -22.12 1.50
CA LEU A 275 25.36 -23.02 1.87
C LEU A 275 25.78 -23.98 2.98
N LYS A 276 27.01 -24.51 2.91
CA LYS A 276 27.60 -25.30 3.98
C LYS A 276 27.69 -24.51 5.29
N PHE A 277 28.19 -23.27 5.24
CA PHE A 277 28.23 -22.39 6.40
C PHE A 277 26.83 -22.11 6.96
N LEU A 278 25.84 -21.83 6.11
CA LEU A 278 24.45 -21.67 6.53
C LEU A 278 23.98 -22.89 7.34
N TYR A 279 24.19 -24.10 6.82
CA TYR A 279 23.76 -25.34 7.46
C TYR A 279 24.45 -25.57 8.80
N GLU A 280 25.76 -25.36 8.88
CA GLU A 280 26.52 -25.46 10.13
C GLU A 280 26.06 -24.42 11.16
N GLN A 281 25.78 -23.19 10.71
CA GLN A 281 25.43 -22.08 11.59
C GLN A 281 24.02 -22.23 12.18
N VAL A 282 23.02 -22.65 11.39
CA VAL A 282 21.65 -22.84 11.89
C VAL A 282 21.51 -24.06 12.81
N GLN A 283 22.48 -24.97 12.79
CA GLN A 283 22.54 -26.13 13.69
C GLN A 283 23.21 -25.81 15.04
N GLN A 284 23.76 -24.61 15.23
CA GLN A 284 24.27 -24.19 16.54
C GLN A 284 23.11 -24.07 17.54
N ALA A 285 23.37 -24.42 18.81
CA ALA A 285 22.32 -24.52 19.84
C ALA A 285 21.51 -23.22 20.01
N ASP A 286 22.17 -22.07 19.96
CA ASP A 286 21.54 -20.75 20.08
C ASP A 286 20.71 -20.36 18.86
N TYR A 287 21.01 -20.88 17.66
CA TYR A 287 20.19 -20.72 16.47
C TYR A 287 19.01 -21.68 16.46
N LEU A 288 19.20 -22.93 16.88
CA LEU A 288 18.13 -23.92 16.97
C LEU A 288 17.04 -23.48 17.96
N GLU A 289 17.43 -22.89 19.09
CA GLU A 289 16.49 -22.37 20.09
C GLU A 289 15.68 -21.17 19.57
N ALA A 290 16.35 -20.23 18.89
CA ALA A 290 15.74 -19.01 18.39
C ALA A 290 14.87 -19.24 17.13
N LEU A 291 15.31 -20.11 16.22
CA LEU A 291 14.68 -20.27 14.89
C LEU A 291 13.66 -21.41 14.82
N GLN A 292 13.23 -21.99 15.94
CA GLN A 292 12.26 -23.10 15.92
C GLN A 292 11.14 -22.93 16.94
N ASN A 293 9.98 -23.49 16.63
CA ASN A 293 8.78 -23.52 17.47
C ASN A 293 8.27 -22.13 17.90
N PHE A 294 8.33 -21.12 17.03
CA PHE A 294 7.86 -19.75 17.29
C PHE A 294 6.80 -19.31 16.28
N PRO A 295 5.87 -18.41 16.63
CA PRO A 295 4.85 -17.96 15.69
C PRO A 295 5.46 -17.10 14.57
N SER A 296 4.98 -17.28 13.34
CA SER A 296 5.47 -16.54 12.18
C SER A 296 5.16 -15.03 12.28
N PRO A 297 6.14 -14.15 12.01
CA PRO A 297 5.90 -12.71 11.89
C PRO A 297 4.93 -12.35 10.74
N LEU A 298 4.83 -13.17 9.69
CA LEU A 298 3.91 -12.91 8.58
C LEU A 298 2.46 -13.26 8.92
N ASN A 299 2.25 -14.24 9.80
CA ASN A 299 0.93 -14.65 10.28
C ASN A 299 1.07 -15.34 11.64
N ASN A 300 0.63 -14.65 12.71
CA ASN A 300 0.76 -15.12 14.09
C ASN A 300 -0.02 -16.40 14.40
N ASN A 301 -0.94 -16.83 13.52
CA ASN A 301 -1.64 -18.11 13.65
C ASN A 301 -0.80 -19.30 13.16
N HIS A 302 0.28 -19.06 12.40
CA HIS A 302 1.15 -20.12 11.91
C HIS A 302 2.36 -20.28 12.82
N VAL A 303 2.54 -21.46 13.40
CA VAL A 303 3.75 -21.79 14.16
C VAL A 303 4.80 -22.34 13.20
N LEU A 304 6.01 -21.77 13.26
CA LEU A 304 7.19 -22.26 12.57
C LEU A 304 7.85 -23.29 13.49
N GLY A 305 7.69 -24.58 13.17
CA GLY A 305 8.18 -25.71 13.98
C GLY A 305 9.69 -25.92 13.82
N ASN A 306 10.10 -27.16 13.54
CA ASN A 306 11.51 -27.48 13.31
C ASN A 306 11.97 -26.99 11.94
N LEU A 307 13.19 -26.44 11.87
CA LEU A 307 13.79 -25.98 10.62
C LEU A 307 14.28 -27.18 9.80
N ILE A 308 13.87 -27.26 8.54
CA ILE A 308 14.30 -28.28 7.58
C ILE A 308 15.54 -27.74 6.86
N VAL A 309 16.71 -27.97 7.45
CA VAL A 309 17.97 -27.34 7.04
C VAL A 309 18.32 -27.69 5.59
N GLU A 310 18.10 -28.94 5.20
CA GLU A 310 18.37 -29.47 3.86
C GLU A 310 17.57 -28.77 2.74
N ASP A 311 16.40 -28.21 3.07
CA ASP A 311 15.53 -27.49 2.13
C ASP A 311 15.77 -25.97 2.12
N CYS A 312 16.59 -25.46 3.05
CA CYS A 312 16.96 -24.06 3.11
C CYS A 312 17.94 -23.69 1.99
N LYS A 313 17.81 -22.49 1.42
CA LYS A 313 18.64 -22.04 0.29
C LYS A 313 19.09 -20.60 0.45
N ILE A 314 20.19 -20.26 -0.19
CA ILE A 314 20.61 -18.88 -0.44
C ILE A 314 20.25 -18.55 -1.88
N LEU A 315 19.31 -17.64 -2.08
CA LEU A 315 18.85 -17.25 -3.41
C LEU A 315 19.94 -16.43 -4.13
N ASP A 316 20.04 -16.65 -5.44
CA ASP A 316 21.04 -16.01 -6.30
C ASP A 316 20.61 -14.60 -6.68
N SER A 317 20.73 -13.67 -5.72
CA SER A 317 20.50 -12.24 -5.92
C SER A 317 21.57 -11.41 -5.23
N ALA A 318 21.69 -10.13 -5.61
CA ALA A 318 22.70 -9.23 -5.07
C ALA A 318 22.70 -9.13 -3.54
N LYS A 319 21.53 -9.26 -2.90
CA LYS A 319 21.38 -9.19 -1.44
C LYS A 319 21.37 -10.54 -0.74
N ARG A 320 21.41 -11.65 -1.50
CA ARG A 320 21.49 -13.04 -1.00
C ARG A 320 20.42 -13.39 0.04
N PRO A 321 19.12 -13.24 -0.30
CA PRO A 321 18.05 -13.59 0.62
C PRO A 321 18.06 -15.08 0.96
N LEU A 322 17.58 -15.39 2.17
CA LEU A 322 17.47 -16.76 2.64
C LEU A 322 16.07 -17.29 2.32
N TRP A 323 16.02 -18.44 1.67
CA TRP A 323 14.83 -19.27 1.60
C TRP A 323 14.87 -20.25 2.77
N LEU A 324 13.92 -20.12 3.70
CA LEU A 324 13.88 -20.90 4.92
C LEU A 324 12.62 -21.76 4.93
N VAL A 325 12.75 -23.01 5.36
CA VAL A 325 11.67 -24.01 5.37
C VAL A 325 11.54 -24.60 6.76
N TRP A 326 10.33 -24.53 7.33
CA TRP A 326 9.99 -25.13 8.62
C TRP A 326 8.91 -26.20 8.46
N LEU A 327 8.95 -27.20 9.32
CA LEU A 327 7.82 -28.09 9.56
C LEU A 327 6.67 -27.30 10.18
N ASN A 328 5.45 -27.53 9.72
CA ASN A 328 4.25 -27.12 10.43
C ASN A 328 3.98 -28.12 11.57
N PRO A 329 4.07 -27.70 12.85
CA PRO A 329 3.90 -28.62 13.98
C PRO A 329 2.43 -28.95 14.27
N ASP A 330 1.48 -28.38 13.52
CA ASP A 330 0.06 -28.67 13.69
C ASP A 330 -0.24 -30.17 13.44
N PRO A 331 -0.98 -30.86 14.32
CA PRO A 331 -1.34 -32.26 14.12
C PRO A 331 -2.10 -32.55 12.81
N MET A 332 -2.80 -31.55 12.28
CA MET A 332 -3.53 -31.60 11.01
C MET A 332 -2.76 -30.91 9.87
N ALA A 333 -1.45 -30.70 10.01
CA ALA A 333 -0.61 -30.09 8.98
C ALA A 333 -0.75 -30.77 7.60
N GLU A 334 -1.00 -32.09 7.55
CA GLU A 334 -1.22 -32.81 6.28
C GLU A 334 -2.50 -32.37 5.54
N CYS A 335 -3.50 -31.83 6.25
CA CYS A 335 -4.74 -31.34 5.66
C CYS A 335 -4.65 -29.89 5.15
N LEU A 336 -3.64 -29.13 5.57
CA LEU A 336 -3.43 -27.74 5.18
C LEU A 336 -2.12 -27.58 4.39
N PHE A 337 -1.01 -27.79 5.09
CA PHE A 337 0.34 -27.79 4.55
C PHE A 337 1.34 -28.31 5.58
N LYS A 338 2.20 -29.23 5.14
CA LYS A 338 3.24 -29.81 5.98
C LYS A 338 4.41 -28.85 6.27
N TYR A 339 4.63 -27.88 5.38
CA TYR A 339 5.80 -27.00 5.44
C TYR A 339 5.40 -25.51 5.31
N ASN A 340 6.08 -24.68 6.09
CA ASN A 340 6.08 -23.22 5.96
C ASN A 340 7.37 -22.77 5.30
N SER A 341 7.27 -22.05 4.19
CA SER A 341 8.41 -21.49 3.47
C SER A 341 8.35 -19.97 3.53
N ILE A 342 9.44 -19.33 3.95
CA ILE A 342 9.55 -17.87 4.04
C ILE A 342 10.87 -17.43 3.41
N ILE A 343 10.83 -16.34 2.66
CA ILE A 343 12.02 -15.63 2.21
C ILE A 343 12.34 -14.55 3.23
N PHE A 344 13.54 -14.62 3.82
CA PHE A 344 14.09 -13.55 4.64
C PHE A 344 15.03 -12.70 3.79
N LYS A 345 14.73 -11.40 3.68
CA LYS A 345 15.52 -10.40 2.95
C LYS A 345 16.18 -9.45 3.95
N ASN A 346 17.46 -9.20 3.75
CA ASN A 346 18.24 -8.20 4.47
C ASN A 346 19.03 -7.40 3.42
N GLY A 347 18.85 -6.08 3.40
CA GLY A 347 19.51 -5.14 2.50
C GLY A 347 18.61 -4.53 1.41
N ASP A 348 17.30 -4.81 1.42
CA ASP A 348 16.30 -4.22 0.53
C ASP A 348 15.15 -3.63 1.35
N ASP A 349 14.64 -2.45 0.97
CA ASP A 349 13.50 -1.81 1.63
C ASP A 349 12.18 -2.48 1.19
N LEU A 350 11.58 -3.28 2.08
CA LEU A 350 10.33 -3.99 1.79
C LEU A 350 9.06 -3.15 2.01
N ARG A 351 9.17 -1.87 2.38
CA ARG A 351 7.99 -1.01 2.58
C ARG A 351 7.23 -0.78 1.27
N GLN A 352 7.94 -0.72 0.15
CA GLN A 352 7.36 -0.60 -1.20
C GLN A 352 6.49 -1.83 -1.55
N ASP A 353 7.04 -3.04 -1.37
CA ASP A 353 6.30 -4.29 -1.56
C ASP A 353 5.11 -4.40 -0.61
N MET A 354 5.31 -4.04 0.66
CA MET A 354 4.26 -4.10 1.68
C MET A 354 3.08 -3.18 1.35
N LEU A 355 3.35 -1.93 0.95
CA LEU A 355 2.34 -0.98 0.48
C LEU A 355 1.64 -1.49 -0.79
N THR A 356 2.40 -1.93 -1.79
CA THR A 356 1.82 -2.40 -3.06
C THR A 356 0.91 -3.60 -2.85
N LEU A 357 1.35 -4.61 -2.09
CA LEU A 357 0.55 -5.79 -1.76
C LEU A 357 -0.69 -5.46 -0.94
N GLN A 358 -0.60 -4.47 -0.04
CA GLN A 358 -1.76 -4.00 0.71
C GLN A 358 -2.77 -3.30 -0.21
N VAL A 359 -2.33 -2.43 -1.11
CA VAL A 359 -3.24 -1.77 -2.06
C VAL A 359 -3.86 -2.80 -3.02
N ILE A 360 -3.11 -3.83 -3.45
CA ILE A 360 -3.68 -4.93 -4.23
C ILE A 360 -4.75 -5.69 -3.43
N ARG A 361 -4.58 -5.93 -2.12
CA ARG A 361 -5.66 -6.48 -1.27
C ARG A 361 -6.89 -5.58 -1.22
N ILE A 362 -6.70 -4.27 -1.20
CA ILE A 362 -7.80 -3.30 -1.23
C ILE A 362 -8.53 -3.33 -2.57
N MET A 363 -7.79 -3.35 -3.69
CA MET A 363 -8.38 -3.51 -5.02
C MET A 363 -9.17 -4.81 -5.15
N ASP A 364 -8.64 -5.94 -4.64
CA ASP A 364 -9.32 -7.23 -4.62
C ASP A 364 -10.61 -7.18 -3.78
N SER A 365 -10.57 -6.55 -2.61
CA SER A 365 -11.75 -6.35 -1.77
C SER A 365 -12.81 -5.49 -2.46
N ILE A 366 -12.43 -4.44 -3.18
CA ILE A 366 -13.35 -3.59 -3.95
C ILE A 366 -14.05 -4.44 -5.03
N TRP A 367 -13.29 -5.20 -5.81
CA TRP A 367 -13.86 -6.07 -6.84
C TRP A 367 -14.81 -7.11 -6.24
N GLN A 368 -14.42 -7.77 -5.14
CA GLN A 368 -15.27 -8.76 -4.48
C GLN A 368 -16.58 -8.16 -3.96
N ASN A 369 -16.53 -6.95 -3.37
CA ASN A 369 -17.71 -6.25 -2.89
C ASN A 369 -18.68 -5.88 -4.03
N GLU A 370 -18.16 -5.64 -5.24
CA GLU A 370 -18.97 -5.42 -6.44
C GLU A 370 -19.31 -6.73 -7.21
N GLY A 371 -19.10 -7.89 -6.58
CA GLY A 371 -19.46 -9.19 -7.12
C GLY A 371 -18.52 -9.71 -8.21
N LEU A 372 -17.27 -9.24 -8.24
CA LEU A 372 -16.24 -9.65 -9.19
C LEU A 372 -15.06 -10.31 -8.47
N ASP A 373 -14.97 -11.64 -8.55
CA ASP A 373 -13.83 -12.39 -8.01
C ASP A 373 -12.70 -12.46 -9.05
N MET A 374 -11.68 -11.63 -8.85
CA MET A 374 -10.51 -11.55 -9.74
C MET A 374 -9.43 -12.57 -9.39
N ARG A 375 -9.63 -13.43 -8.38
CA ARG A 375 -8.63 -14.43 -7.96
C ARG A 375 -7.25 -13.81 -7.72
N MET A 376 -7.17 -12.67 -7.04
CA MET A 376 -5.88 -12.04 -6.73
C MET A 376 -5.11 -12.88 -5.70
N MET A 377 -3.77 -12.79 -5.74
CA MET A 377 -2.91 -13.47 -4.76
C MET A 377 -1.89 -12.51 -4.12
N PRO A 378 -2.35 -11.57 -3.29
CA PRO A 378 -1.46 -10.67 -2.55
C PRO A 378 -0.85 -11.37 -1.33
N TYR A 379 0.26 -12.08 -1.56
CA TYR A 379 1.03 -12.79 -0.54
C TYR A 379 1.50 -11.86 0.60
N ALA A 380 1.81 -12.44 1.76
CA ALA A 380 2.26 -11.66 2.91
C ALA A 380 3.69 -11.14 2.71
N CYS A 381 3.89 -9.87 3.01
CA CYS A 381 5.19 -9.20 3.05
C CYS A 381 5.20 -8.29 4.28
N LEU A 382 6.28 -8.34 5.06
CA LEU A 382 6.41 -7.55 6.27
C LEU A 382 7.83 -7.02 6.41
N ALA A 383 7.97 -5.69 6.44
CA ALA A 383 9.18 -5.05 6.91
C ALA A 383 9.26 -5.18 8.44
N THR A 384 10.41 -5.63 8.95
CA THR A 384 10.63 -5.87 10.40
C THR A 384 11.71 -4.96 10.99
N GLY A 385 12.40 -4.19 10.14
CA GLY A 385 13.48 -3.27 10.48
C GLY A 385 13.93 -2.45 9.28
N LYS A 386 15.02 -1.69 9.43
CA LYS A 386 15.66 -0.98 8.32
C LYS A 386 16.16 -1.96 7.28
N ASP A 387 15.63 -1.89 6.07
CA ASP A 387 16.02 -2.74 4.93
C ASP A 387 15.96 -4.26 5.22
N VAL A 388 15.14 -4.69 6.18
CA VAL A 388 15.03 -6.10 6.60
C VAL A 388 13.56 -6.49 6.73
N GLY A 389 13.23 -7.70 6.27
CA GLY A 389 11.92 -8.28 6.52
C GLY A 389 11.72 -9.65 5.89
N MET A 390 10.46 -10.06 5.83
CA MET A 390 10.03 -11.39 5.41
C MET A 390 9.01 -11.32 4.29
N ILE A 391 9.06 -12.32 3.41
CA ILE A 391 8.13 -12.52 2.29
C ILE A 391 7.62 -13.96 2.33
N GLU A 392 6.30 -14.12 2.25
CA GLU A 392 5.66 -15.43 2.13
C GLU A 392 6.02 -16.09 0.80
N VAL A 393 6.36 -17.38 0.85
CA VAL A 393 6.51 -18.19 -0.34
C VAL A 393 5.15 -18.77 -0.72
N VAL A 394 4.63 -18.36 -1.88
CA VAL A 394 3.47 -19.01 -2.50
C VAL A 394 3.83 -20.45 -2.90
N ARG A 395 3.06 -21.41 -2.38
CA ARG A 395 3.28 -22.84 -2.64
C ARG A 395 2.96 -23.20 -4.08
N ASN A 396 3.65 -24.22 -4.59
CA ASN A 396 3.43 -24.79 -5.93
C ASN A 396 3.54 -23.77 -7.08
N ALA A 397 4.15 -22.61 -6.84
CA ALA A 397 4.31 -21.57 -7.85
C ALA A 397 5.68 -21.64 -8.53
N LYS A 398 5.70 -21.27 -9.82
CA LYS A 398 6.92 -21.13 -10.61
C LYS A 398 6.87 -19.82 -11.38
N THR A 399 8.03 -19.19 -11.55
CA THR A 399 8.15 -18.05 -12.47
C THR A 399 7.83 -18.50 -13.90
N VAL A 400 7.26 -17.61 -14.70
CA VAL A 400 6.97 -17.87 -16.12
C VAL A 400 8.26 -18.26 -16.85
N MET A 401 9.39 -17.61 -16.53
CA MET A 401 10.71 -17.97 -17.05
C MET A 401 11.08 -19.44 -16.77
N ASN A 402 10.86 -19.92 -15.54
CA ASN A 402 11.15 -21.30 -15.16
C ASN A 402 10.26 -22.31 -15.90
N ILE A 403 9.03 -21.92 -16.25
CA ILE A 403 8.13 -22.75 -17.06
C ILE A 403 8.62 -22.81 -18.51
N GLN A 404 9.00 -21.67 -19.09
CA GLN A 404 9.48 -21.56 -20.47
C GLN A 404 10.81 -22.30 -20.71
N ARG A 405 11.75 -22.27 -19.75
CA ARG A 405 13.08 -22.90 -19.89
C ARG A 405 13.09 -24.44 -19.87
N LYS A 406 11.98 -25.10 -19.52
CA LYS A 406 11.90 -26.57 -19.42
C LYS A 406 12.08 -27.32 -20.75
N GLY A 407 12.15 -26.64 -21.89
CA GLY A 407 12.48 -27.24 -23.20
C GLY A 407 13.98 -27.54 -23.45
N GLY A 408 14.89 -27.26 -22.50
CA GLY A 408 16.33 -27.53 -22.63
C GLY A 408 17.15 -26.38 -23.24
N ARG A 409 18.49 -26.54 -23.29
CA ARG A 409 19.46 -25.50 -23.74
C ARG A 409 19.24 -25.00 -25.18
N MET A 410 18.64 -25.80 -26.06
CA MET A 410 18.28 -25.38 -27.44
C MET A 410 16.91 -24.70 -27.55
N ALA A 411 16.00 -24.87 -26.57
CA ALA A 411 14.71 -24.19 -26.53
C ALA A 411 14.83 -22.72 -26.09
N ALA A 412 15.96 -22.31 -25.50
CA ALA A 412 16.26 -20.90 -25.22
C ALA A 412 16.32 -20.03 -26.49
N PHE A 413 16.52 -20.66 -27.67
CA PHE A 413 16.58 -19.97 -28.97
C PHE A 413 15.24 -19.90 -29.71
N GLN A 414 14.23 -20.67 -29.27
CA GLN A 414 12.87 -20.64 -29.81
C GLN A 414 11.89 -20.48 -28.63
N VAL A 415 11.50 -19.24 -28.34
CA VAL A 415 10.44 -18.93 -27.36
C VAL A 415 9.12 -19.45 -27.92
N ASP A 416 8.82 -20.73 -27.65
CA ASP A 416 7.51 -21.34 -27.90
C ASP A 416 6.50 -20.73 -26.93
N SER A 417 5.73 -19.75 -27.41
CA SER A 417 4.69 -19.04 -26.65
C SER A 417 3.56 -19.97 -26.15
N THR A 418 3.56 -21.27 -26.48
CA THR A 418 2.56 -22.24 -26.01
C THR A 418 2.97 -22.98 -24.74
N GLN A 419 4.22 -22.81 -24.25
CA GLN A 419 4.74 -23.58 -23.11
C GLN A 419 3.96 -23.35 -21.81
N LEU A 420 3.55 -22.11 -21.55
CA LEU A 420 2.75 -21.80 -20.37
C LEU A 420 1.39 -22.49 -20.40
N HIS A 421 0.72 -22.47 -21.56
CA HIS A 421 -0.54 -23.19 -21.78
C HIS A 421 -0.39 -24.70 -21.62
N LYS A 422 0.67 -25.28 -22.19
CA LYS A 422 0.99 -26.71 -22.04
C LYS A 422 1.20 -27.07 -20.56
N TYR A 423 1.91 -26.25 -19.80
CA TYR A 423 2.13 -26.46 -18.36
C TYR A 423 0.81 -26.49 -17.57
N ILE A 424 -0.07 -25.49 -17.78
CA ILE A 424 -1.37 -25.43 -17.11
C ILE A 424 -2.22 -26.66 -17.48
N LYS A 425 -2.21 -27.06 -18.77
CA LYS A 425 -2.94 -28.25 -19.26
C LYS A 425 -2.39 -29.57 -18.72
N GLU A 426 -1.07 -29.68 -18.54
CA GLU A 426 -0.43 -30.86 -17.96
C GLU A 426 -0.84 -31.04 -16.49
N LYS A 427 -0.88 -29.94 -15.74
CA LYS A 427 -1.22 -29.91 -14.32
C LYS A 427 -2.72 -30.07 -14.05
N ASN A 428 -3.56 -29.63 -14.97
CA ASN A 428 -5.01 -29.61 -14.80
C ASN A 428 -5.69 -30.43 -15.90
N LYS A 429 -5.99 -31.71 -15.61
CA LYS A 429 -6.65 -32.64 -16.55
C LYS A 429 -8.16 -32.69 -16.33
N GLY A 430 -8.91 -32.98 -17.41
CA GLY A 430 -10.37 -33.10 -17.37
C GLY A 430 -11.05 -31.80 -16.96
N ASN A 431 -12.08 -31.88 -16.11
CA ASN A 431 -12.89 -30.72 -15.69
C ASN A 431 -12.09 -29.63 -14.95
N ARG A 432 -10.89 -29.95 -14.42
CA ARG A 432 -10.01 -28.96 -13.77
C ARG A 432 -9.35 -28.02 -14.76
N TYR A 433 -9.23 -28.41 -16.03
CA TYR A 433 -8.60 -27.58 -17.06
C TYR A 433 -9.33 -26.24 -17.23
N ASP A 434 -10.65 -26.28 -17.42
CA ASP A 434 -11.44 -25.07 -17.64
C ASP A 434 -11.41 -24.14 -16.42
N GLN A 435 -11.46 -24.70 -15.21
CA GLN A 435 -11.31 -23.93 -13.96
C GLN A 435 -9.93 -23.26 -13.84
N ALA A 436 -8.87 -23.94 -14.27
CA ALA A 436 -7.52 -23.37 -14.26
C ALA A 436 -7.36 -22.25 -15.30
N ILE A 437 -7.95 -22.40 -16.49
CA ILE A 437 -7.98 -21.33 -17.49
C ILE A 437 -8.81 -20.13 -17.00
N GLU A 438 -9.96 -20.37 -16.37
CA GLU A 438 -10.79 -19.31 -15.78
C GLU A 438 -10.02 -18.57 -14.67
N THR A 439 -9.41 -19.31 -13.74
CA THR A 439 -8.57 -18.77 -12.66
C THR A 439 -7.42 -17.94 -13.24
N PHE A 440 -6.74 -18.44 -14.27
CA PHE A 440 -5.69 -17.70 -14.98
C PHE A 440 -6.24 -16.41 -15.60
N THR A 441 -7.38 -16.48 -16.27
CA THR A 441 -7.99 -15.35 -16.98
C THR A 441 -8.41 -14.24 -16.00
N GLN A 442 -9.06 -14.61 -14.89
CA GLN A 442 -9.46 -13.69 -13.82
C GLN A 442 -8.25 -13.02 -13.16
N SER A 443 -7.30 -13.83 -12.68
CA SER A 443 -6.11 -13.30 -12.00
C SER A 443 -5.23 -12.48 -12.95
N CYS A 444 -5.10 -12.88 -14.22
CA CYS A 444 -4.37 -12.11 -15.23
C CYS A 444 -5.03 -10.75 -15.45
N ALA A 445 -6.37 -10.69 -15.59
CA ALA A 445 -7.09 -9.44 -15.77
C ALA A 445 -6.90 -8.51 -14.55
N GLY A 446 -6.97 -9.06 -13.33
CA GLY A 446 -6.82 -8.30 -12.10
C GLY A 446 -5.41 -7.73 -11.96
N TYR A 447 -4.36 -8.53 -12.18
CA TYR A 447 -2.99 -8.03 -12.18
C TYR A 447 -2.70 -7.06 -13.34
N CYS A 448 -3.30 -7.23 -14.52
CA CYS A 448 -3.18 -6.26 -15.61
C CYS A 448 -3.73 -4.89 -15.19
N VAL A 449 -4.92 -4.84 -14.61
CA VAL A 449 -5.56 -3.59 -14.18
C VAL A 449 -4.82 -2.97 -12.99
N ALA A 450 -4.48 -3.76 -11.97
CA ALA A 450 -3.77 -3.28 -10.78
C ALA A 450 -2.39 -2.73 -11.13
N THR A 451 -1.62 -3.43 -11.96
CA THR A 451 -0.25 -2.99 -12.31
C THR A 451 -0.24 -1.76 -13.20
N PHE A 452 -1.25 -1.60 -14.06
CA PHE A 452 -1.49 -0.37 -14.82
C PHE A 452 -1.78 0.81 -13.90
N ILE A 453 -2.77 0.70 -13.02
CA ILE A 453 -3.18 1.81 -12.15
C ILE A 453 -2.02 2.23 -11.24
N LEU A 454 -1.34 1.26 -10.63
CA LEU A 454 -0.23 1.48 -9.71
C LEU A 454 1.09 1.82 -10.40
N GLY A 455 1.18 1.71 -11.74
CA GLY A 455 2.40 1.98 -12.49
C GLY A 455 3.57 1.10 -12.08
N ILE A 456 3.31 -0.19 -11.85
CA ILE A 456 4.32 -1.16 -11.40
C ILE A 456 5.26 -1.47 -12.56
N GLY A 457 6.55 -1.19 -12.35
CA GLY A 457 7.60 -1.40 -13.34
C GLY A 457 8.39 -2.71 -13.22
N ASP A 458 9.41 -2.84 -14.05
CA ASP A 458 10.31 -3.98 -14.26
C ASP A 458 9.57 -5.33 -14.43
N ARG A 459 8.49 -5.35 -15.21
CA ARG A 459 7.65 -6.54 -15.42
C ARG A 459 8.23 -7.44 -16.51
N ASN A 460 8.75 -8.60 -16.08
CA ASN A 460 9.36 -9.60 -16.95
C ASN A 460 8.99 -11.03 -16.45
N PRO A 461 9.28 -12.11 -17.21
CA PRO A 461 8.86 -13.46 -16.85
C PRO A 461 9.50 -14.03 -15.58
N ASP A 462 10.55 -13.42 -15.04
CA ASP A 462 11.14 -13.78 -13.74
C ASP A 462 10.33 -13.20 -12.58
N ASN A 463 9.65 -12.06 -12.79
CA ASN A 463 8.84 -11.35 -11.79
C ASN A 463 7.33 -11.64 -11.89
N ILE A 464 6.95 -12.62 -12.70
CA ILE A 464 5.58 -13.11 -12.85
C ILE A 464 5.58 -14.60 -12.57
N MET A 465 4.69 -15.05 -11.69
CA MET A 465 4.58 -16.44 -11.25
C MET A 465 3.20 -17.01 -11.53
N VAL A 466 3.14 -18.32 -11.72
CA VAL A 466 1.90 -19.08 -11.89
C VAL A 466 1.94 -20.31 -10.98
N ASN A 467 0.88 -20.55 -10.21
CA ASN A 467 0.72 -21.76 -9.39
C ASN A 467 0.15 -22.94 -10.20
N GLU A 468 0.07 -24.13 -9.59
CA GLU A 468 -0.40 -25.32 -10.31
C GLU A 468 -1.90 -25.28 -10.60
N GLU A 469 -2.66 -24.43 -9.90
CA GLU A 469 -4.09 -24.18 -10.08
C GLU A 469 -4.38 -23.19 -11.23
N GLY A 470 -3.35 -22.58 -11.83
CA GLY A 470 -3.47 -21.64 -12.94
C GLY A 470 -3.59 -20.17 -12.51
N GLN A 471 -3.51 -19.85 -11.23
CA GLN A 471 -3.53 -18.47 -10.74
C GLN A 471 -2.19 -17.78 -11.03
N ILE A 472 -2.25 -16.64 -11.70
CA ILE A 472 -1.09 -15.80 -12.01
C ILE A 472 -0.98 -14.67 -10.98
N PHE A 473 0.24 -14.35 -10.58
CA PHE A 473 0.52 -13.24 -9.68
C PHE A 473 1.90 -12.64 -9.92
N HIS A 474 2.05 -11.38 -9.55
CA HIS A 474 3.29 -10.64 -9.73
C HIS A 474 4.07 -10.63 -8.41
N ILE A 475 5.40 -10.57 -8.50
CA ILE A 475 6.32 -10.45 -7.35
C ILE A 475 7.29 -9.29 -7.58
N ASP A 476 8.01 -8.87 -6.53
CA ASP A 476 9.07 -7.84 -6.59
C ASP A 476 8.55 -6.47 -7.05
N PHE A 477 7.96 -5.69 -6.14
CA PHE A 477 7.28 -4.42 -6.44
C PHE A 477 8.15 -3.18 -6.18
N GLY A 478 9.47 -3.31 -6.34
CA GLY A 478 10.42 -2.26 -5.94
C GLY A 478 10.29 -0.90 -6.65
N HIS A 479 9.43 -0.78 -7.68
CA HIS A 479 9.15 0.49 -8.36
C HIS A 479 7.66 0.59 -8.75
N PHE A 480 7.01 1.67 -8.31
CA PHE A 480 5.59 1.97 -8.54
C PHE A 480 5.41 3.47 -8.85
N LEU A 481 4.17 3.90 -9.18
CA LEU A 481 3.82 5.27 -9.62
C LEU A 481 4.58 5.77 -10.86
N GLY A 482 5.00 4.86 -11.74
CA GLY A 482 5.66 5.23 -13.00
C GLY A 482 7.15 5.61 -12.86
N HIS A 483 7.77 5.34 -11.71
CA HIS A 483 9.21 5.46 -11.48
C HIS A 483 10.01 4.34 -12.17
N PHE A 484 9.90 4.25 -13.49
CA PHE A 484 10.55 3.21 -14.29
C PHE A 484 12.06 3.42 -14.40
N LYS A 485 12.82 2.32 -14.42
CA LYS A 485 14.29 2.37 -14.61
C LYS A 485 14.64 3.01 -15.95
N LYS A 486 15.48 4.06 -15.93
CA LYS A 486 16.02 4.73 -17.13
C LYS A 486 17.34 4.11 -17.57
N LYS A 487 17.55 3.96 -18.88
CA LYS A 487 18.85 3.63 -19.49
C LYS A 487 19.16 4.66 -20.57
N PHE A 488 20.30 5.36 -20.47
CA PHE A 488 20.67 6.46 -21.37
C PHE A 488 19.61 7.56 -21.50
N GLY A 489 18.91 7.90 -20.41
CA GLY A 489 17.87 8.94 -20.42
C GLY A 489 16.51 8.51 -20.97
N ILE A 490 16.38 7.29 -21.50
CA ILE A 490 15.11 6.73 -22.00
C ILE A 490 14.58 5.73 -20.96
N ASN A 491 13.28 5.79 -20.66
CA ASN A 491 12.61 4.79 -19.81
C ASN A 491 12.76 3.40 -20.47
N ARG A 492 13.23 2.39 -19.71
CA ARG A 492 13.31 1.01 -20.21
C ARG A 492 11.93 0.46 -20.55
N GLU A 493 10.90 0.88 -19.81
CA GLU A 493 9.53 0.45 -20.03
C GLU A 493 8.78 1.50 -20.84
N ARG A 494 8.33 1.08 -22.02
CA ARG A 494 7.61 1.92 -22.98
C ARG A 494 6.11 1.61 -23.01
N VAL A 495 5.71 0.49 -22.42
CA VAL A 495 4.32 0.01 -22.42
C VAL A 495 3.84 -0.18 -20.98
N PRO A 496 2.63 0.30 -20.66
CA PRO A 496 2.12 0.27 -19.29
C PRO A 496 1.52 -1.10 -18.91
N PHE A 497 1.40 -2.04 -19.86
CA PHE A 497 0.97 -3.42 -19.64
C PHE A 497 1.99 -4.42 -20.19
N VAL A 498 2.13 -5.54 -19.48
CA VAL A 498 2.88 -6.71 -19.95
C VAL A 498 1.90 -7.85 -20.19
N LEU A 499 1.24 -7.80 -21.36
CA LEU A 499 0.39 -8.86 -21.87
C LEU A 499 1.11 -9.56 -23.03
N THR A 500 1.63 -10.75 -22.78
CA THR A 500 2.45 -11.45 -23.77
C THR A 500 1.70 -12.53 -24.51
N GLU A 501 2.26 -12.97 -25.64
CA GLU A 501 1.65 -14.04 -26.44
C GLU A 501 1.40 -15.30 -25.61
N ASP A 502 2.28 -15.61 -24.65
CA ASP A 502 2.10 -16.72 -23.71
C ASP A 502 0.77 -16.65 -22.97
N PHE A 503 0.41 -15.48 -22.44
CA PHE A 503 -0.83 -15.28 -21.70
C PHE A 503 -2.04 -15.37 -22.63
N LEU A 504 -1.91 -14.83 -23.85
CA LEU A 504 -2.97 -14.92 -24.87
C LEU A 504 -3.29 -16.37 -25.26
N TYR A 505 -2.27 -17.22 -25.41
CA TYR A 505 -2.50 -18.65 -25.69
C TYR A 505 -3.22 -19.35 -24.55
N VAL A 506 -2.94 -19.01 -23.29
CA VAL A 506 -3.67 -19.55 -22.15
C VAL A 506 -5.13 -19.10 -22.17
N ILE A 507 -5.37 -17.79 -22.26
CA ILE A 507 -6.72 -17.19 -22.27
C ILE A 507 -7.57 -17.76 -23.42
N ALA A 508 -6.98 -17.87 -24.62
CA ALA A 508 -7.67 -18.39 -25.80
C ALA A 508 -7.70 -19.93 -25.87
N LYS A 509 -7.41 -20.63 -24.77
CA LYS A 509 -7.43 -22.11 -24.68
C LYS A 509 -6.60 -22.82 -25.75
N GLY A 510 -5.50 -22.20 -26.19
CA GLY A 510 -4.60 -22.73 -27.22
C GLY A 510 -5.08 -22.52 -28.66
N ALA A 511 -6.02 -21.63 -28.91
CA ALA A 511 -6.47 -21.30 -30.26
C ALA A 511 -5.31 -20.84 -31.17
N GLU A 512 -5.36 -21.19 -32.46
CA GLU A 512 -4.32 -20.82 -33.44
C GLU A 512 -4.16 -19.30 -33.59
N ASN A 513 -5.27 -18.57 -33.52
CA ASN A 513 -5.29 -17.11 -33.55
C ASN A 513 -5.90 -16.55 -32.25
N PRO A 514 -5.14 -16.54 -31.14
CA PRO A 514 -5.67 -16.19 -29.82
C PRO A 514 -6.22 -14.76 -29.79
N LYS A 515 -5.65 -13.88 -30.61
CA LYS A 515 -6.01 -12.47 -30.78
C LYS A 515 -7.43 -12.22 -31.31
N LYS A 516 -7.97 -13.16 -32.10
CA LYS A 516 -9.33 -13.05 -32.66
C LYS A 516 -10.34 -13.94 -31.94
N SER A 517 -9.93 -14.57 -30.84
CA SER A 517 -10.77 -15.47 -30.07
C SER A 517 -11.86 -14.72 -29.29
N LYS A 518 -12.99 -15.38 -29.02
CA LYS A 518 -14.08 -14.81 -28.20
C LYS A 518 -13.65 -14.68 -26.74
N GLU A 519 -12.80 -15.60 -26.30
CA GLU A 519 -12.20 -15.65 -24.97
C GLU A 519 -11.36 -14.39 -24.71
N PHE A 520 -10.55 -13.98 -25.70
CA PHE A 520 -9.77 -12.75 -25.60
C PHE A 520 -10.65 -11.49 -25.58
N GLN A 521 -11.72 -11.44 -26.37
CA GLN A 521 -12.69 -10.34 -26.31
C GLN A 521 -13.34 -10.25 -24.92
N SER A 522 -13.71 -11.39 -24.34
CA SER A 522 -14.28 -11.48 -22.99
C SER A 522 -13.28 -11.03 -21.92
N PHE A 523 -12.00 -11.37 -22.08
CA PHE A 523 -10.92 -10.89 -21.22
C PHE A 523 -10.78 -9.36 -21.25
N MET A 524 -10.83 -8.73 -22.43
CA MET A 524 -10.77 -7.27 -22.55
C MET A 524 -11.95 -6.59 -21.85
N GLN A 525 -13.16 -7.15 -22.00
CA GLN A 525 -14.35 -6.66 -21.31
C GLN A 525 -14.22 -6.78 -19.78
N LEU A 526 -13.66 -7.90 -19.30
CA LEU A 526 -13.36 -8.13 -17.89
C LEU A 526 -12.38 -7.06 -17.34
N CYS A 527 -11.29 -6.80 -18.06
CA CYS A 527 -10.33 -5.76 -17.70
C CYS A 527 -10.98 -4.36 -17.64
N GLY A 528 -11.80 -4.00 -18.64
CA GLY A 528 -12.53 -2.72 -18.66
C GLY A 528 -13.50 -2.57 -17.48
N LYS A 529 -14.25 -3.64 -17.16
CA LYS A 529 -15.14 -3.67 -15.99
C LYS A 529 -14.35 -3.48 -14.69
N ALA A 530 -13.28 -4.24 -14.50
CA ALA A 530 -12.45 -4.16 -13.30
C ALA A 530 -11.77 -2.78 -13.14
N TYR A 531 -11.35 -2.14 -14.24
CA TYR A 531 -10.81 -0.77 -14.24
C TYR A 531 -11.85 0.25 -13.75
N LEU A 532 -13.07 0.21 -14.31
CA LEU A 532 -14.13 1.13 -13.93
C LEU A 532 -14.55 0.99 -12.46
N MET A 533 -14.58 -0.24 -11.93
CA MET A 533 -14.83 -0.48 -10.51
C MET A 533 -13.80 0.25 -9.66
N LEU A 534 -12.50 0.08 -9.92
CA LEU A 534 -11.46 0.79 -9.15
C LEU A 534 -11.51 2.32 -9.34
N ARG A 535 -11.88 2.79 -10.53
CA ARG A 535 -12.03 4.22 -10.81
C ARG A 535 -13.06 4.89 -9.91
N ARG A 536 -14.18 4.23 -9.61
CA ARG A 536 -15.20 4.76 -8.68
C ARG A 536 -14.68 4.93 -7.25
N HIS A 537 -13.60 4.23 -6.90
CA HIS A 537 -12.93 4.31 -5.61
C HIS A 537 -11.59 5.09 -5.69
N ALA A 538 -11.42 5.95 -6.70
CA ALA A 538 -10.18 6.72 -6.89
C ALA A 538 -9.80 7.55 -5.66
N ASN A 539 -10.78 8.18 -4.99
CA ASN A 539 -10.54 9.01 -3.80
C ASN A 539 -9.90 8.21 -2.66
N LEU A 540 -10.39 7.00 -2.40
CA LEU A 540 -9.80 6.09 -1.42
C LEU A 540 -8.37 5.72 -1.82
N LEU A 541 -8.16 5.29 -3.06
CA LEU A 541 -6.83 4.89 -3.53
C LEU A 541 -5.83 6.04 -3.40
N ILE A 542 -6.20 7.26 -3.82
CA ILE A 542 -5.36 8.46 -3.70
C ILE A 542 -5.06 8.74 -2.22
N THR A 543 -6.08 8.77 -1.36
CA THR A 543 -5.93 9.01 0.09
C THR A 543 -4.94 8.05 0.73
N LEU A 544 -5.02 6.75 0.39
CA LEU A 544 -4.11 5.74 0.93
C LEU A 544 -2.64 6.00 0.58
N PHE A 545 -2.35 6.61 -0.57
CA PHE A 545 -0.99 7.03 -0.93
C PHE A 545 -0.58 8.35 -0.27
N ILE A 546 -1.50 9.32 -0.10
CA ILE A 546 -1.21 10.57 0.61
C ILE A 546 -0.82 10.29 2.07
N MET A 547 -1.56 9.40 2.74
CA MET A 547 -1.25 8.96 4.11
C MET A 547 0.13 8.30 4.26
N MET A 548 0.75 7.87 3.16
CA MET A 548 2.06 7.21 3.14
C MET A 548 3.22 8.16 2.79
N LEU A 549 2.99 9.45 2.53
CA LEU A 549 4.06 10.41 2.19
C LEU A 549 5.14 10.52 3.28
N SER A 550 4.76 10.42 4.56
CA SER A 550 5.67 10.48 5.72
C SER A 550 6.53 9.22 5.92
N THR A 551 6.40 8.21 5.05
CA THR A 551 7.22 6.99 5.13
C THR A 551 8.65 7.21 4.65
N GLY A 552 8.90 8.21 3.81
CA GLY A 552 10.18 8.38 3.14
C GLY A 552 10.50 7.29 2.12
N ILE A 553 9.48 6.62 1.56
CA ILE A 553 9.66 5.72 0.41
C ILE A 553 10.19 6.55 -0.79
N PRO A 554 11.28 6.14 -1.46
CA PRO A 554 11.91 6.95 -2.51
C PRO A 554 11.02 7.34 -3.69
N GLU A 555 10.09 6.48 -4.10
CA GLU A 555 9.14 6.71 -5.20
C GLU A 555 7.87 7.47 -4.77
N LEU A 556 7.73 7.77 -3.48
CA LEU A 556 6.56 8.44 -2.91
C LEU A 556 7.02 9.51 -1.92
N GLN A 557 7.41 10.67 -2.47
CA GLN A 557 7.95 11.79 -1.67
C GLN A 557 7.10 13.05 -1.78
N SER A 558 6.21 13.14 -2.77
CA SER A 558 5.43 14.34 -3.06
C SER A 558 4.04 14.00 -3.59
N MET A 559 3.14 14.99 -3.53
CA MET A 559 1.82 14.90 -4.16
C MET A 559 1.92 14.66 -5.68
N ASN A 560 3.00 15.13 -6.31
CA ASN A 560 3.24 14.93 -7.75
C ASN A 560 3.43 13.45 -8.10
N ASP A 561 4.06 12.65 -7.23
CA ASP A 561 4.20 11.21 -7.43
C ASP A 561 2.83 10.53 -7.45
N ILE A 562 1.93 10.94 -6.55
CA ILE A 562 0.56 10.44 -6.43
C ILE A 562 -0.30 10.86 -7.63
N GLY A 563 0.03 11.99 -8.26
CA GLY A 563 -0.58 12.45 -9.51
C GLY A 563 -0.57 11.42 -10.63
N TYR A 564 0.32 10.42 -10.58
CA TYR A 564 0.28 9.26 -11.47
C TYR A 564 -1.07 8.52 -11.41
N LEU A 565 -1.64 8.32 -10.22
CA LEU A 565 -2.93 7.63 -10.05
C LEU A 565 -4.08 8.42 -10.67
N ARG A 566 -4.10 9.75 -10.48
CA ARG A 566 -5.10 10.64 -11.10
C ARG A 566 -5.07 10.49 -12.62
N LYS A 567 -3.86 10.46 -13.18
CA LYS A 567 -3.63 10.27 -14.62
C LYS A 567 -4.08 8.89 -15.08
N THR A 568 -3.77 7.79 -14.40
CA THR A 568 -4.15 6.45 -14.87
C THR A 568 -5.64 6.18 -14.71
N LEU A 569 -6.25 6.70 -13.65
CA LEU A 569 -7.69 6.58 -13.39
C LEU A 569 -8.54 7.59 -14.19
N GLN A 570 -7.92 8.58 -14.83
CA GLN A 570 -8.59 9.64 -15.60
C GLN A 570 -9.75 10.26 -14.79
N VAL A 571 -9.45 10.71 -13.57
CA VAL A 571 -10.45 11.20 -12.60
C VAL A 571 -11.21 12.44 -13.11
N GLU A 572 -10.60 13.23 -13.98
CA GLU A 572 -11.17 14.45 -14.57
C GLU A 572 -12.08 14.19 -15.79
N LYS A 573 -12.17 12.93 -16.26
CA LYS A 573 -12.95 12.55 -17.45
C LYS A 573 -14.24 11.82 -17.09
N THR A 574 -15.13 11.68 -18.07
CA THR A 574 -16.33 10.82 -17.94
C THR A 574 -15.96 9.33 -17.83
N GLU A 575 -16.88 8.48 -17.36
CA GLU A 575 -16.66 7.03 -17.25
C GLU A 575 -16.36 6.42 -18.64
N GLU A 576 -17.05 6.88 -19.69
CA GLU A 576 -16.86 6.46 -21.07
C GLU A 576 -15.48 6.82 -21.62
N GLU A 577 -15.05 8.08 -21.46
CA GLU A 577 -13.74 8.54 -21.94
C GLU A 577 -12.59 7.88 -21.16
N ALA A 578 -12.77 7.62 -19.87
CA ALA A 578 -11.79 6.90 -19.06
C ALA A 578 -11.66 5.45 -19.53
N LEU A 579 -12.78 4.79 -19.84
CA LEU A 579 -12.77 3.44 -20.40
C LEU A 579 -12.10 3.41 -21.78
N GLU A 580 -12.40 4.38 -22.65
CA GLU A 580 -11.75 4.50 -23.96
C GLU A 580 -10.24 4.70 -23.81
N TYR A 581 -9.80 5.58 -22.90
CA TYR A 581 -8.39 5.76 -22.58
C TYR A 581 -7.73 4.44 -22.15
N PHE A 582 -8.34 3.72 -21.20
CA PHE A 582 -7.83 2.43 -20.73
C PHE A 582 -7.73 1.41 -21.87
N GLN A 583 -8.78 1.30 -22.70
CA GLN A 583 -8.79 0.40 -23.85
C GLN A 583 -7.70 0.75 -24.86
N ASN A 584 -7.50 2.04 -25.14
CA ASN A 584 -6.44 2.51 -26.03
C ASN A 584 -5.05 2.15 -25.48
N GLN A 585 -4.80 2.37 -24.18
CA GLN A 585 -3.54 1.97 -23.54
C GLN A 585 -3.33 0.44 -23.57
N PHE A 586 -4.39 -0.33 -23.39
CA PHE A 586 -4.38 -1.78 -23.51
C PHE A 586 -4.03 -2.21 -24.95
N PHE A 587 -4.61 -1.56 -25.97
CA PHE A 587 -4.32 -1.85 -27.38
C PHE A 587 -2.92 -1.40 -27.82
N GLU A 588 -2.39 -0.28 -27.29
CA GLU A 588 -1.02 0.17 -27.54
C GLU A 588 0.00 -0.81 -26.95
N ALA A 589 -0.22 -1.26 -25.71
CA ALA A 589 0.61 -2.29 -25.10
C ALA A 589 0.57 -3.61 -25.88
N TYR A 590 -0.60 -3.91 -26.47
CA TYR A 590 -0.82 -5.06 -27.35
C TYR A 590 -0.13 -4.92 -28.73
N GLY A 591 -0.05 -3.71 -29.30
CA GLY A 591 0.67 -3.42 -30.55
C GLY A 591 2.20 -3.46 -30.40
N GLY A 592 2.72 -3.13 -29.22
CA GLY A 592 4.14 -3.17 -28.86
C GLY A 592 4.68 -4.55 -28.43
N ALA A 593 3.86 -5.62 -28.44
CA ALA A 593 4.24 -6.94 -27.95
C ALA A 593 5.51 -7.54 -28.61
N TRP A 594 5.83 -7.14 -29.86
CA TRP A 594 7.06 -7.54 -30.54
C TRP A 594 8.31 -6.90 -29.91
N THR A 595 8.22 -5.66 -29.43
CA THR A 595 9.30 -4.98 -28.72
C THR A 595 9.51 -5.52 -27.30
N THR A 596 8.43 -5.87 -26.60
CA THR A 596 8.50 -6.47 -25.25
C THR A 596 9.19 -7.84 -25.26
N LYS A 597 8.98 -8.65 -26.31
CA LYS A 597 9.67 -9.93 -26.51
C LYS A 597 11.17 -9.78 -26.75
N LEU A 598 11.59 -8.73 -27.47
CA LEU A 598 13.01 -8.40 -27.65
C LEU A 598 13.64 -7.93 -26.34
N ASP A 599 12.97 -7.08 -25.57
CA ASP A 599 13.46 -6.65 -24.25
C ASP A 599 13.57 -7.82 -23.25
N TRP A 600 12.61 -8.77 -23.28
CA TRP A 600 12.66 -10.03 -22.52
C TRP A 600 13.80 -10.95 -22.95
N PHE A 601 14.09 -11.02 -24.25
CA PHE A 601 15.22 -11.76 -24.78
C PHE A 601 16.56 -11.18 -24.27
N PHE A 602 16.73 -9.86 -24.30
CA PHE A 602 17.94 -9.21 -23.78
C PHE A 602 18.10 -9.31 -22.25
N HIS A 603 17.00 -9.37 -21.50
CA HIS A 603 17.03 -9.66 -20.06
C HIS A 603 17.46 -11.10 -19.78
N SER A 604 16.96 -12.07 -20.54
CA SER A 604 17.31 -13.49 -20.42
C SER A 604 18.79 -13.77 -20.69
N VAL A 605 19.38 -13.05 -21.64
CA VAL A 605 20.81 -13.15 -22.00
C VAL A 605 21.73 -12.57 -20.92
N LYS A 606 21.25 -11.65 -20.07
CA LYS A 606 22.03 -11.09 -18.94
C LYS A 606 22.14 -12.02 -17.73
N HIS A 607 21.25 -13.01 -17.61
CA HIS A 607 21.23 -14.01 -16.54
C HIS A 607 21.78 -15.39 -16.99
N LEU A 608 22.39 -15.43 -18.17
CA LEU A 608 23.30 -16.50 -18.62
C LEU A 608 24.73 -16.07 -18.32
#